data_AF-A0A016WNM0-F1
#
_entry.id   AF-A0A016WNM0-F1
#
_cell.length_a   1.000
_cell.length_b   1.000
_cell.length_c   1.000
_cell.angle_alpha   90.00
_cell.angle_beta   90.00
_cell.angle_gamma   90.00
#
_symmetry.space_group_name_H-M   'P 1'
#
loop_
_entity.id
_entity.type
_entity.pdbx_description
1 polymer ?
#
loop_
_entity_poly.entity_id
_entity_poly.type
_entity_poly.pdbx_seq_one_letter_code
_entity_poly.pdbx_strand_id
1 'polypeptide(L)'
;MYSITTRVFLLYYCFESGLIALSRTIFSINNELRKWIHDQELGAPLIAQIASWVLENCQFYRKESEECLVRPNSSNGSESYSRFYILSHHLRSPVKRSDLIYFAKKLHLTGFSTPGQPAVIVVEGESKACEEYWKEVKSWTWKRISLRHSDVLQSRDDMKFTEFREILHCGGGNAMADVKQILVDAGLGDKFNTLYSL
;
A
#
# COMPACT_ATOMS: atom_id res chain seq x y z
N MET A 1 37.10 -18.28 1.47
CA MET A 1 36.04 -19.10 0.87
C MET A 1 35.41 -19.95 1.96
N TYR A 2 34.37 -19.47 2.65
CA TYR A 2 33.29 -20.26 3.25
C TYR A 2 32.07 -19.35 3.41
N SER A 3 30.92 -19.93 3.12
CA SER A 3 29.65 -19.30 2.76
C SER A 3 28.92 -18.70 3.97
N ILE A 4 28.59 -17.41 3.90
CA ILE A 4 27.69 -16.75 4.87
C ILE A 4 26.26 -16.96 4.37
N THR A 5 25.68 -18.10 4.74
CA THR A 5 24.25 -18.37 4.58
C THR A 5 23.67 -18.66 5.96
N THR A 6 23.32 -17.64 6.74
CA THR A 6 22.42 -17.83 7.89
C THR A 6 21.62 -16.56 8.18
N ARG A 7 20.44 -16.51 7.56
CA ARG A 7 19.15 -16.06 8.11
C ARG A 7 19.19 -15.03 9.25
N VAL A 8 19.04 -13.76 8.90
CA VAL A 8 18.43 -12.74 9.78
C VAL A 8 16.91 -12.87 9.64
N PHE A 9 16.30 -13.72 10.48
CA PHE A 9 14.87 -14.05 10.43
C PHE A 9 14.05 -13.38 11.56
N LEU A 10 14.60 -12.39 12.27
CA LEU A 10 13.97 -11.85 13.49
C LEU A 10 13.80 -10.31 13.48
N LEU A 11 13.36 -9.74 12.36
CA LEU A 11 12.80 -8.37 12.34
C LEU A 11 11.47 -8.29 11.58
N TYR A 12 10.83 -9.43 11.30
CA TYR A 12 9.55 -9.49 10.58
C TYR A 12 8.31 -9.46 11.50
N TYR A 13 8.49 -9.39 12.82
CA TYR A 13 7.42 -9.41 13.81
C TYR A 13 7.45 -8.16 14.70
N CYS A 14 7.20 -6.98 14.14
CA CYS A 14 6.49 -5.94 14.87
C CYS A 14 6.02 -4.78 13.97
N PHE A 15 4.70 -4.65 13.92
CA PHE A 15 3.95 -3.41 13.85
C PHE A 15 3.69 -2.72 12.50
N GLU A 16 2.40 -2.44 12.34
CA GLU A 16 1.70 -1.86 11.20
C GLU A 16 1.81 -0.33 11.12
N SER A 17 1.40 0.19 9.95
CA SER A 17 0.88 1.55 9.68
C SER A 17 1.91 2.60 9.22
N GLY A 18 1.74 3.16 8.00
CA GLY A 18 2.47 4.35 7.54
C GLY A 18 3.33 4.20 6.28
N LEU A 19 2.80 3.68 5.16
CA LEU A 19 3.63 3.15 4.07
C LEU A 19 4.33 4.16 3.11
N ILE A 20 4.23 5.48 3.33
CA ILE A 20 4.93 6.47 2.46
C ILE A 20 6.07 7.17 3.23
N ALA A 21 5.82 7.56 4.48
CA ALA A 21 6.86 7.97 5.43
C ALA A 21 7.90 6.84 5.67
N LEU A 22 7.44 5.58 5.75
CA LEU A 22 8.30 4.43 5.97
C LEU A 22 9.40 4.25 4.90
N SER A 23 9.22 4.62 3.62
CA SER A 23 10.26 4.34 2.61
C SER A 23 11.48 5.26 2.71
N ARG A 24 11.28 6.55 3.00
CA ARG A 24 12.40 7.50 3.20
C ARG A 24 13.04 7.30 4.56
N THR A 25 12.20 7.03 5.56
CA THR A 25 12.62 6.76 6.93
C THR A 25 13.39 5.44 7.05
N ILE A 26 12.92 4.35 6.43
CA ILE A 26 13.68 3.09 6.34
C ILE A 26 14.97 3.29 5.55
N PHE A 27 14.99 4.11 4.49
CA PHE A 27 16.22 4.39 3.76
C PHE A 27 17.24 5.15 4.63
N SER A 28 16.82 6.20 5.35
CA SER A 28 17.69 6.93 6.28
C SER A 28 18.16 6.05 7.43
N ILE A 29 17.27 5.29 8.07
CA ILE A 29 17.61 4.35 9.14
C ILE A 29 18.60 3.30 8.62
N ASN A 30 18.35 2.71 7.45
CA ASN A 30 19.28 1.74 6.88
C ASN A 30 20.64 2.36 6.53
N ASN A 31 20.66 3.62 6.11
CA ASN A 31 21.90 4.33 5.78
C ASN A 31 22.70 4.68 7.04
N GLU A 32 22.04 5.21 8.07
CA GLU A 32 22.67 5.55 9.34
C GLU A 32 23.10 4.29 10.11
N LEU A 33 22.28 3.25 10.13
CA LEU A 33 22.61 1.97 10.75
C LEU A 33 23.79 1.30 10.03
N ARG A 34 23.91 1.45 8.71
CA ARG A 34 25.10 1.01 7.97
C ARG A 34 26.35 1.80 8.34
N LYS A 35 26.26 3.13 8.47
CA LYS A 35 27.37 3.97 8.93
C LYS A 35 27.81 3.59 10.34
N TRP A 36 26.85 3.44 11.25
CA TRP A 36 27.11 3.06 12.64
C TRP A 36 27.74 1.67 12.75
N ILE A 37 27.26 0.67 12.00
CA ILE A 37 27.85 -0.68 11.96
C ILE A 37 29.30 -0.64 11.42
N HIS A 38 29.59 0.25 10.46
CA HIS A 38 30.94 0.42 9.92
C HIS A 38 31.95 0.95 10.94
N ASP A 39 31.48 1.66 11.97
CA ASP A 39 32.31 2.23 13.04
C ASP A 39 32.49 1.28 14.24
N GLN A 40 31.89 0.08 14.23
CA GLN A 40 32.02 -0.90 15.32
C GLN A 40 33.15 -1.92 15.07
N GLU A 41 33.82 -2.35 16.14
CA GLU A 41 34.85 -3.40 16.07
C GLU A 41 34.25 -4.77 15.70
N LEU A 42 34.87 -5.44 14.71
CA LEU A 42 34.43 -6.75 14.21
C LEU A 42 34.56 -7.84 15.28
N GLY A 43 33.46 -8.52 15.63
CA GLY A 43 33.47 -9.72 16.48
C GLY A 43 32.53 -9.70 17.68
N ALA A 44 31.83 -8.59 17.97
CA ALA A 44 30.87 -8.51 19.06
C ALA A 44 29.42 -8.84 18.60
N PRO A 45 28.57 -9.44 19.46
CA PRO A 45 27.14 -9.61 19.17
C PRO A 45 26.42 -8.26 19.20
N LEU A 46 26.38 -7.57 18.06
CA LEU A 46 25.79 -6.24 17.90
C LEU A 46 24.26 -6.20 18.01
N ILE A 47 23.58 -7.36 18.09
CA ILE A 47 22.11 -7.45 18.05
C ILE A 47 21.45 -6.63 19.17
N ALA A 48 22.00 -6.69 20.39
CA ALA A 48 21.45 -5.97 21.54
C ALA A 48 21.67 -4.44 21.43
N GLN A 49 22.81 -4.02 20.89
CA GLN A 49 23.14 -2.61 20.70
C GLN A 49 22.35 -1.99 19.56
N ILE A 50 22.15 -2.72 18.46
CA ILE A 50 21.27 -2.33 17.36
C ILE A 50 19.83 -2.19 17.88
N ALA A 51 19.36 -3.12 18.69
CA ALA A 51 18.03 -3.03 19.29
C ALA A 51 17.88 -1.79 20.21
N SER A 52 18.87 -1.50 21.06
CA SER A 52 18.87 -0.31 21.91
C SER A 52 18.85 0.97 21.09
N TRP A 53 19.70 1.07 20.07
CA TRP A 53 19.76 2.24 19.19
C TRP A 53 18.44 2.47 18.46
N VAL A 54 17.80 1.41 17.93
CA VAL A 54 16.49 1.52 17.29
C VAL A 54 15.43 2.00 18.29
N LEU A 55 15.44 1.48 19.53
CA LEU A 55 14.51 1.89 20.58
C LEU A 55 14.72 3.33 21.04
N GLU A 56 15.95 3.82 21.06
CA GLU A 56 16.26 5.21 21.45
C GLU A 56 15.85 6.22 20.35
N ASN A 57 15.90 5.80 19.08
CA ASN A 57 15.59 6.66 17.93
C ASN A 57 14.14 6.53 17.43
N CYS A 58 13.37 5.53 17.88
CA CYS A 58 12.01 5.27 17.38
C CYS A 58 10.99 6.39 17.69
N GLN A 59 11.24 7.23 18.69
CA GLN A 59 10.39 8.37 19.04
C GLN A 59 10.32 9.45 17.95
N PHE A 60 11.38 9.60 17.14
CA PHE A 60 11.43 10.60 16.07
C PHE A 60 10.60 10.19 14.85
N TYR A 61 10.43 8.89 14.64
CA TYR A 61 9.73 8.32 13.49
C TYR A 61 8.24 8.06 13.75
N ARG A 62 7.79 8.18 15.00
CA ARG A 62 6.38 8.02 15.39
C ARG A 62 5.50 9.20 14.90
N LYS A 63 6.04 10.42 14.84
CA LYS A 63 5.27 11.63 14.47
C LYS A 63 4.84 11.67 13.00
N GLU A 64 5.60 11.09 12.09
CA GLU A 64 5.32 11.13 10.64
C GLU A 64 4.22 10.13 10.21
N SER A 65 4.01 9.07 11.00
CA SER A 65 2.94 8.08 10.75
C SER A 65 1.53 8.58 11.05
N GLU A 66 1.39 9.62 11.87
CA GLU A 66 0.11 10.24 12.20
C GLU A 66 -0.38 11.20 11.10
N GLU A 67 0.51 11.72 10.25
CA GLU A 67 0.14 12.65 9.16
C GLU A 67 -0.50 11.95 7.94
N CYS A 68 -0.26 10.65 7.73
CA CYS A 68 -1.00 9.87 6.72
C CYS A 68 -2.40 9.45 7.18
N LEU A 69 -2.70 9.61 8.47
CA LEU A 69 -4.03 9.43 9.04
C LEU A 69 -4.67 10.81 9.16
N VAL A 70 -4.97 11.45 8.03
CA VAL A 70 -5.93 12.56 8.06
C VAL A 70 -7.25 11.95 8.52
N ARG A 71 -7.46 11.93 9.84
CA ARG A 71 -8.75 11.68 10.44
C ARG A 71 -9.64 12.82 9.95
N PRO A 72 -10.74 12.56 9.21
CA PRO A 72 -11.77 13.56 9.10
C PRO A 72 -12.21 13.86 10.54
N ASN A 73 -12.18 15.14 10.91
CA ASN A 73 -12.69 15.59 12.19
C ASN A 73 -14.02 14.91 12.47
N SER A 74 -14.12 14.31 13.64
CA SER A 74 -15.35 13.75 14.19
C SER A 74 -16.39 14.86 14.34
N SER A 75 -17.10 15.17 13.27
CA SER A 75 -18.26 16.05 13.32
C SER A 75 -19.27 15.61 12.25
N ASN A 76 -20.28 14.89 12.73
CA ASN A 76 -21.63 14.80 12.17
C ASN A 76 -21.77 14.06 10.83
N GLY A 77 -22.22 12.80 10.90
CA GLY A 77 -23.26 12.16 10.05
C GLY A 77 -23.29 12.37 8.52
N SER A 78 -22.28 12.96 7.90
CA SER A 78 -22.21 13.22 6.47
C SER A 78 -21.57 12.01 5.79
N GLU A 79 -22.26 11.49 4.78
CA GLU A 79 -21.70 10.48 3.88
C GLU A 79 -20.49 11.10 3.16
N SER A 80 -19.28 10.72 3.59
CA SER A 80 -18.05 11.09 2.91
C SER A 80 -17.67 9.97 1.95
N TYR A 81 -17.25 10.32 0.75
CA TYR A 81 -16.84 9.37 -0.28
C TYR A 81 -15.33 9.43 -0.48
N SER A 82 -14.72 8.31 -0.82
CA SER A 82 -13.27 8.21 -1.06
C SER A 82 -12.99 7.30 -2.24
N ARG A 83 -11.80 7.46 -2.83
CA ARG A 83 -11.25 6.55 -3.84
C ARG A 83 -9.85 6.12 -3.48
N PHE A 84 -9.62 4.82 -3.40
CA PHE A 84 -8.34 4.22 -3.02
C PHE A 84 -7.64 3.61 -4.23
N TYR A 85 -6.34 3.84 -4.31
CA TYR A 85 -5.46 3.32 -5.36
C TYR A 85 -4.48 2.34 -4.73
N ILE A 86 -4.74 1.05 -4.88
CA ILE A 86 -3.98 -0.02 -4.25
C ILE A 86 -3.12 -0.70 -5.30
N LEU A 87 -1.84 -0.86 -4.99
CA LEU A 87 -0.90 -1.58 -5.82
C LEU A 87 -0.42 -2.84 -5.11
N SER A 88 -0.46 -3.97 -5.80
CA SER A 88 0.14 -5.22 -5.36
C SER A 88 1.16 -5.71 -6.37
N HIS A 89 2.10 -6.55 -5.92
CA HIS A 89 3.13 -7.06 -6.84
C HIS A 89 2.53 -7.93 -7.95
N HIS A 90 1.61 -8.85 -7.60
CA HIS A 90 0.80 -9.63 -8.54
C HIS A 90 -0.53 -10.04 -7.89
N LEU A 91 -1.54 -10.30 -8.71
CA LEU A 91 -2.84 -10.84 -8.32
C LEU A 91 -3.18 -12.07 -9.17
N ARG A 92 -2.35 -13.13 -9.04
CA ARG A 92 -2.53 -14.39 -9.82
C ARG A 92 -3.53 -15.35 -9.20
N SER A 93 -3.77 -15.26 -7.89
CA SER A 93 -4.63 -16.20 -7.16
C SER A 93 -6.08 -16.04 -7.60
N PRO A 94 -6.72 -17.07 -8.19
CA PRO A 94 -8.13 -17.01 -8.58
C PRO A 94 -9.06 -16.78 -7.38
N VAL A 95 -8.70 -17.35 -6.22
CA VAL A 95 -9.44 -17.16 -4.97
C VAL A 95 -9.47 -15.68 -4.59
N LYS A 96 -8.31 -15.03 -4.51
CA LYS A 96 -8.25 -13.59 -4.21
C LYS A 96 -8.98 -12.73 -5.24
N ARG A 97 -8.89 -13.08 -6.53
CA ARG A 97 -9.59 -12.36 -7.61
C ARG A 97 -11.09 -12.39 -7.38
N SER A 98 -11.65 -13.57 -7.10
CA SER A 98 -13.05 -13.73 -6.75
C SER A 98 -13.42 -13.00 -5.45
N ASP A 99 -12.57 -13.08 -4.42
CA ASP A 99 -12.81 -12.45 -3.13
C ASP A 99 -12.82 -10.92 -3.22
N LEU A 100 -11.95 -10.31 -4.05
CA LEU A 100 -11.94 -8.87 -4.27
C LEU A 100 -13.28 -8.37 -4.84
N ILE A 101 -13.81 -9.10 -5.82
CA ILE A 101 -15.10 -8.77 -6.45
C ILE A 101 -16.24 -8.97 -5.45
N TYR A 102 -16.23 -10.10 -4.73
CA TYR A 102 -17.22 -10.39 -3.70
C TYR A 102 -17.25 -9.32 -2.60
N PHE A 103 -16.09 -8.94 -2.08
CA PHE A 103 -16.00 -7.98 -0.99
C PHE A 103 -16.36 -6.56 -1.44
N ALA A 104 -15.97 -6.15 -2.65
CA ALA A 104 -16.37 -4.87 -3.21
C ALA A 104 -17.89 -4.79 -3.35
N LYS A 105 -18.51 -5.85 -3.88
CA LYS A 105 -19.98 -5.94 -3.99
C LYS A 105 -20.67 -5.92 -2.62
N LYS A 106 -20.13 -6.64 -1.64
CA LYS A 106 -20.65 -6.68 -0.26
C LYS A 106 -20.66 -5.29 0.39
N LEU A 107 -19.64 -4.49 0.11
CA LEU A 107 -19.47 -3.14 0.66
C LEU A 107 -20.02 -2.03 -0.25
N HIS A 108 -20.76 -2.39 -1.31
CA HIS A 108 -21.30 -1.44 -2.30
C HIS A 108 -20.25 -0.51 -2.93
N LEU A 109 -19.03 -1.01 -3.09
CA LEU A 109 -17.93 -0.31 -3.74
C LEU A 109 -17.93 -0.55 -5.25
N THR A 110 -17.45 0.44 -5.98
CA THR A 110 -17.24 0.38 -7.44
C THR A 110 -15.76 0.54 -7.76
N GLY A 111 -15.35 0.26 -9.00
CA GLY A 111 -13.95 0.39 -9.41
C GLY A 111 -13.47 -0.78 -10.25
N PHE A 112 -12.20 -1.13 -10.14
CA PHE A 112 -11.67 -2.25 -10.89
C PHE A 112 -10.45 -2.91 -10.25
N SER A 113 -10.15 -4.13 -10.70
CA SER A 113 -8.86 -4.78 -10.45
C SER A 113 -8.24 -5.31 -11.74
N THR A 114 -6.91 -5.29 -11.83
CA THR A 114 -6.15 -5.89 -12.93
C THR A 114 -5.13 -6.89 -12.36
N PRO A 115 -5.14 -8.17 -12.81
CA PRO A 115 -4.24 -9.21 -12.29
C PRO A 115 -2.78 -9.11 -12.79
N GLY A 116 -2.36 -7.96 -13.32
CA GLY A 116 -1.07 -7.72 -13.98
C GLY A 116 0.17 -7.74 -13.07
N GLN A 117 1.28 -7.25 -13.61
CA GLN A 117 2.58 -7.15 -12.93
C GLN A 117 3.16 -5.73 -13.15
N PRO A 118 2.96 -4.79 -12.21
CA PRO A 118 2.23 -4.94 -10.94
C PRO A 118 0.70 -4.96 -11.13
N ALA A 119 0.00 -5.54 -10.17
CA ALA A 119 -1.45 -5.59 -10.15
C ALA A 119 -2.03 -4.35 -9.48
N VAL A 120 -3.10 -3.81 -10.05
CA VAL A 120 -3.75 -2.58 -9.60
C VAL A 120 -5.16 -2.90 -9.13
N ILE A 121 -5.57 -2.31 -8.01
CA ILE A 121 -6.93 -2.34 -7.50
C ILE A 121 -7.32 -0.90 -7.22
N VAL A 122 -8.40 -0.43 -7.84
CA VAL A 122 -9.02 0.88 -7.56
C VAL A 122 -10.41 0.62 -7.02
N VAL A 123 -10.73 1.22 -5.88
CA VAL A 123 -12.07 1.17 -5.29
C VAL A 123 -12.55 2.57 -4.95
N GLU A 124 -13.85 2.81 -5.10
CA GLU A 124 -14.50 4.05 -4.69
C GLU A 124 -15.90 3.77 -4.13
N GLY A 125 -16.31 4.62 -3.19
CA GLY A 125 -17.57 4.53 -2.49
C GLY A 125 -17.50 5.29 -1.16
N GLU A 126 -18.33 4.90 -0.19
CA GLU A 126 -18.26 5.49 1.15
C GLU A 126 -16.88 5.28 1.77
N SER A 127 -16.36 6.32 2.44
CA SER A 127 -14.99 6.30 2.99
C SER A 127 -14.80 5.18 3.99
N LYS A 128 -15.80 4.92 4.85
CA LYS A 128 -15.79 3.80 5.80
C LYS A 128 -15.74 2.45 5.09
N ALA A 129 -16.49 2.29 4.00
CA ALA A 129 -16.48 1.08 3.20
C ALA A 129 -15.13 0.88 2.49
N CYS A 130 -14.51 1.95 1.98
CA CYS A 130 -13.17 1.90 1.39
C CYS A 130 -12.11 1.50 2.43
N GLU A 131 -12.19 2.04 3.64
CA GLU A 131 -11.32 1.67 4.77
C GLU A 131 -11.50 0.21 5.19
N GLU A 132 -12.74 -0.27 5.30
CA GLU A 132 -13.05 -1.67 5.61
C GLU A 132 -12.52 -2.61 4.51
N TYR A 133 -12.74 -2.26 3.24
CA TYR A 133 -12.19 -2.96 2.09
C TYR A 133 -10.69 -3.06 2.16
N TRP A 134 -10.00 -1.94 2.41
CA TRP A 134 -8.55 -1.91 2.52
C TRP A 134 -8.05 -2.76 3.68
N LYS A 135 -8.69 -2.67 4.86
CA LYS A 135 -8.32 -3.44 6.05
C LYS A 135 -8.39 -4.94 5.79
N GLU A 136 -9.48 -5.41 5.21
CA GLU A 136 -9.68 -6.82 4.88
C GLU A 136 -8.71 -7.28 3.80
N VAL A 137 -8.65 -6.59 2.66
CA VAL A 137 -7.81 -6.97 1.53
C VAL A 137 -6.33 -6.99 1.93
N LYS A 138 -5.87 -6.01 2.71
CA LYS A 138 -4.50 -5.96 3.22
C LYS A 138 -4.15 -7.14 4.13
N SER A 139 -5.13 -7.71 4.85
CA SER A 139 -4.92 -8.82 5.79
C SER A 139 -4.58 -10.15 5.10
N TRP A 140 -4.89 -10.30 3.81
CA TRP A 140 -4.61 -11.51 3.07
C TRP A 140 -3.09 -11.69 2.82
N THR A 141 -2.67 -12.89 2.45
CA THR A 141 -1.23 -13.20 2.28
C THR A 141 -0.65 -12.62 0.99
N TRP A 142 -0.15 -11.38 0.99
CA TRP A 142 0.51 -10.75 -0.17
C TRP A 142 2.04 -10.78 -0.08
N LYS A 143 2.73 -10.89 -1.21
CA LYS A 143 4.19 -10.63 -1.25
C LYS A 143 4.51 -9.15 -1.00
N ARG A 144 3.71 -8.27 -1.60
CA ARG A 144 3.72 -6.82 -1.37
C ARG A 144 2.38 -6.25 -1.80
N ILE A 145 1.77 -5.43 -0.95
CA ILE A 145 0.57 -4.66 -1.22
C ILE A 145 0.67 -3.31 -0.50
N SER A 146 0.19 -2.25 -1.13
CA SER A 146 0.27 -0.89 -0.61
C SER A 146 -0.85 -0.03 -1.14
N LEU A 147 -1.49 0.74 -0.26
CA LEU A 147 -2.30 1.90 -0.65
C LEU A 147 -1.34 2.99 -1.12
N ARG A 148 -1.37 3.31 -2.41
CA ARG A 148 -0.49 4.29 -3.06
C ARG A 148 -1.02 5.70 -2.97
N HIS A 149 -2.34 5.84 -3.04
CA HIS A 149 -3.01 7.13 -3.00
C HIS A 149 -4.45 6.95 -2.52
N SER A 150 -5.01 8.01 -1.95
CA SER A 150 -6.43 8.12 -1.62
C SER A 150 -6.93 9.51 -1.99
N ASP A 151 -8.02 9.59 -2.74
CA ASP A 151 -8.75 10.84 -2.97
C ASP A 151 -9.94 10.92 -2.02
N VAL A 152 -10.21 12.11 -1.50
CA VAL A 152 -11.47 12.45 -0.82
C VAL A 152 -12.41 13.02 -1.88
N LEU A 153 -13.61 12.44 -2.00
CA LEU A 153 -14.64 12.83 -2.96
C LEU A 153 -15.71 13.66 -2.23
N GLN A 154 -16.25 14.69 -2.90
CA GLN A 154 -17.23 15.58 -2.28
C GLN A 154 -18.64 14.96 -2.32
N SER A 155 -18.94 14.19 -3.37
CA SER A 155 -20.21 13.48 -3.51
C SER A 155 -20.05 12.17 -4.27
N ARG A 156 -21.16 11.41 -4.35
CA ARG A 156 -21.26 10.22 -5.19
C ARG A 156 -21.05 10.51 -6.69
N ASP A 157 -21.37 11.73 -7.14
CA ASP A 157 -21.24 12.10 -8.56
C ASP A 157 -19.77 12.22 -9.02
N ASP A 158 -18.84 12.33 -8.06
CA ASP A 158 -17.41 12.31 -8.32
C ASP A 158 -16.85 10.90 -8.58
N MET A 159 -17.63 9.86 -8.29
CA MET A 159 -17.31 8.46 -8.63
C MET A 159 -17.31 8.29 -10.16
N LYS A 160 -16.34 7.52 -10.68
CA LYS A 160 -16.11 7.37 -12.13
C LYS A 160 -16.47 5.98 -12.65
N PHE A 161 -16.75 5.05 -11.76
CA PHE A 161 -17.06 3.65 -12.03
C PHE A 161 -18.44 3.33 -11.48
N THR A 162 -19.21 2.56 -12.25
CA THR A 162 -20.60 2.19 -11.89
C THR A 162 -20.69 0.87 -11.14
N GLU A 163 -19.68 0.02 -11.30
CA GLU A 163 -19.58 -1.30 -10.68
C GLU A 163 -18.12 -1.66 -10.47
N PHE A 164 -17.86 -2.66 -9.63
CA PHE A 164 -16.52 -3.21 -9.48
C PHE A 164 -16.30 -4.35 -10.48
N ARG A 165 -15.34 -4.19 -11.40
CA ARG A 165 -15.01 -5.22 -12.40
C ARG A 165 -13.56 -5.66 -12.36
N GLU A 166 -13.33 -6.94 -12.58
CA GLU A 166 -12.00 -7.40 -12.95
C GLU A 166 -11.77 -7.17 -14.45
N ILE A 167 -10.66 -6.51 -14.77
CA ILE A 167 -10.25 -6.23 -16.13
C ILE A 167 -9.07 -7.12 -16.47
N LEU A 168 -9.26 -7.98 -17.45
CA LEU A 168 -8.24 -8.88 -17.95
C LEU A 168 -7.56 -8.26 -19.15
N HIS A 169 -6.23 -8.25 -19.13
CA HIS A 169 -5.46 -7.88 -20.30
C HIS A 169 -5.64 -8.96 -21.37
N CYS A 170 -6.32 -8.62 -22.46
CA CYS A 170 -6.53 -9.46 -23.62
C CYS A 170 -5.75 -8.85 -24.79
N GLY A 171 -4.43 -8.99 -24.82
CA GLY A 171 -3.60 -8.42 -25.90
C GLY A 171 -2.12 -8.80 -25.81
N GLY A 172 -1.35 -8.38 -26.82
CA GLY A 172 0.12 -8.46 -26.81
C GLY A 172 0.80 -7.22 -26.20
N GLY A 173 0.03 -6.33 -25.57
CA GLY A 173 0.50 -5.09 -24.96
C GLY A 173 0.96 -5.28 -23.51
N ASN A 174 1.32 -4.19 -22.85
CA ASN A 174 1.62 -4.20 -21.42
C ASN A 174 0.34 -3.91 -20.63
N ALA A 175 0.00 -4.74 -19.63
CA ALA A 175 -1.14 -4.53 -18.73
C ALA A 175 -1.16 -3.13 -18.07
N MET A 176 0.00 -2.50 -17.92
CA MET A 176 0.13 -1.12 -17.43
C MET A 176 -0.43 -0.07 -18.40
N ALA A 177 -0.38 -0.33 -19.71
CA ALA A 177 -0.98 0.55 -20.72
C ALA A 177 -2.51 0.55 -20.61
N ASP A 178 -3.12 -0.62 -20.36
CA ASP A 178 -4.57 -0.72 -20.12
C ASP A 178 -4.97 0.08 -18.89
N VAL A 179 -4.23 -0.04 -17.78
CA VAL A 179 -4.48 0.76 -16.56
C VAL A 179 -4.40 2.25 -16.89
N LYS A 180 -3.40 2.68 -17.66
CA LYS A 180 -3.29 4.08 -18.08
C LYS A 180 -4.52 4.52 -18.87
N GLN A 181 -4.95 3.71 -19.84
CA GLN A 181 -6.10 4.02 -20.67
C GLN A 181 -7.38 4.12 -19.85
N ILE A 182 -7.63 3.15 -18.96
CA ILE A 182 -8.81 3.15 -18.06
C ILE A 182 -8.84 4.41 -17.19
N LEU A 183 -7.68 4.80 -16.63
CA LEU A 183 -7.59 6.02 -15.82
C LEU A 183 -7.82 7.27 -16.66
N VAL A 184 -7.27 7.35 -17.87
CA VAL A 184 -7.48 8.49 -18.78
C VAL A 184 -8.95 8.60 -19.19
N ASP A 185 -9.59 7.48 -19.55
CA ASP A 185 -11.00 7.44 -19.95
C ASP A 185 -11.93 7.86 -18.79
N ALA A 186 -11.53 7.57 -17.55
CA ALA A 186 -12.22 8.01 -16.34
C ALA A 186 -11.90 9.45 -15.91
N GLY A 187 -11.00 10.16 -16.60
CA GLY A 187 -10.54 11.50 -16.23
C GLY A 187 -9.59 11.53 -15.03
N LEU A 188 -8.93 10.41 -14.71
CA LEU A 188 -8.00 10.19 -13.59
C LEU A 188 -6.56 9.93 -14.05
N GLY A 189 -6.22 10.35 -15.27
CA GLY A 189 -4.92 10.07 -15.89
C GLY A 189 -3.72 10.63 -15.13
N ASP A 190 -3.91 11.70 -14.35
CA ASP A 190 -2.90 12.30 -13.47
C ASP A 190 -2.45 11.34 -12.36
N LYS A 191 -3.35 10.44 -11.92
CA LYS A 191 -3.09 9.48 -10.84
C LYS A 191 -2.22 8.31 -11.28
N PHE A 192 -2.01 8.13 -12.59
CA PHE A 192 -1.19 7.03 -13.11
C PHE A 192 0.25 7.09 -12.58
N ASN A 193 0.89 8.25 -12.61
CA ASN A 193 2.27 8.38 -12.11
C ASN A 193 2.33 8.15 -10.59
N THR A 194 1.36 8.67 -9.84
CA THR A 194 1.25 8.45 -8.39
C THR A 194 1.12 6.97 -8.04
N LEU A 195 0.28 6.24 -8.78
CA LEU A 195 0.04 4.81 -8.58
C LEU A 195 1.32 3.97 -8.77
N TYR A 196 2.14 4.31 -9.76
CA TYR A 196 3.37 3.57 -10.08
C TYR A 196 4.64 4.17 -9.45
N SER A 197 4.55 5.36 -8.83
CA SER A 197 5.69 6.15 -8.37
C SER A 197 6.72 6.42 -9.47
N LEU A 198 6.20 6.78 -10.65
CA LEU A 198 7.00 7.20 -11.81
C LEU A 198 7.29 8.69 -11.80
#